data_AF-C9LBJ2-F1
#
_entry.id   AF-C9LBJ2-F1
#
_cell.length_a   1.000
_cell.length_b   1.000
_cell.length_c   1.000
_cell.angle_alpha   90.00
_cell.angle_beta   90.00
_cell.angle_gamma   90.00
#
_symmetry.space_group_name_H-M   'P 1'
#
loop_
_entity.id
_entity.type
_entity.pdbx_description
1 polymer ?
#
loop_
_entity_poly.entity_id
_entity_poly.type
_entity_poly.pdbx_seq_one_letter_code
_entity_poly.pdbx_strand_id
1 'polypeptide(L)'
;MIFGGYSLYLQKMGILDVAGILESQGQSAAVAAILQTLPLPKLIMIAVCVLCFIYLATTIDSCAYVLAETTTKSIGRKEEPARWNRICWALIFCALSAGLMIIGGLQAIQSVSIIAALPLIGVMFLLILSVIKMLNEREE
;
A
#
# COMPACT_ATOMS: atom_id res chain seq x y z
N MET A 1 7.88 14.48 -3.58
CA MET A 1 7.62 14.71 -5.02
C MET A 1 8.92 14.73 -5.87
N ILE A 2 9.95 13.96 -5.53
CA ILE A 2 11.24 14.01 -6.24
C ILE A 2 11.18 13.20 -7.55
N PHE A 3 10.77 11.92 -7.49
CA PHE A 3 10.65 11.07 -8.67
C PHE A 3 9.62 11.60 -9.69
N GLY A 4 8.44 12.04 -9.25
CA GLY A 4 7.42 12.58 -10.17
C GLY A 4 7.88 13.84 -10.93
N GLY A 5 8.56 14.76 -10.25
CA GLY A 5 9.15 15.94 -10.89
C GLY A 5 10.27 15.56 -11.87
N TYR A 6 11.10 14.58 -11.51
CA TYR A 6 12.16 14.06 -12.37
C TYR A 6 11.61 13.38 -13.64
N SER A 7 10.57 12.55 -13.52
CA SER A 7 9.90 11.92 -14.68
C SER A 7 9.32 12.95 -15.64
N LEU A 8 8.69 14.02 -15.12
CA LEU A 8 8.18 15.13 -15.93
C LEU A 8 9.31 15.90 -16.63
N TYR A 9 10.43 16.10 -15.94
CA TYR A 9 11.62 16.71 -16.53
C TYR A 9 12.16 15.87 -17.69
N LEU A 10 12.28 14.54 -17.52
CA LEU A 10 12.74 13.62 -18.56
C LEU A 10 11.84 13.64 -19.81
N GLN A 11 10.51 13.63 -19.61
CA GLN A 11 9.53 13.74 -20.69
C GLN A 11 9.65 15.08 -21.42
N LYS A 12 9.72 16.19 -20.66
CA LYS A 12 9.73 17.54 -21.22
C LYS A 12 11.02 17.83 -22.01
N MET A 13 12.14 17.28 -21.56
CA MET A 13 13.44 17.42 -22.23
C MET A 13 13.63 16.46 -23.41
N GLY A 14 12.67 15.56 -23.67
CA GLY A 14 12.77 14.56 -24.73
C GLY A 14 13.85 13.50 -24.49
N ILE A 15 14.34 13.36 -23.25
CA ILE A 15 15.39 12.40 -22.88
C ILE A 15 14.80 10.99 -22.80
N LEU A 16 13.57 10.87 -22.31
CA LEU A 16 12.84 9.61 -22.20
C LEU A 16 11.36 9.87 -22.42
N ASP A 17 10.74 9.13 -23.34
CA ASP A 17 9.30 9.16 -23.56
C ASP A 17 8.57 8.26 -22.54
N VAL A 18 8.46 8.76 -21.32
CA VAL A 18 7.74 8.12 -20.21
C VAL A 18 6.27 7.89 -20.55
N ALA A 19 5.63 8.82 -21.26
CA ALA A 19 4.23 8.70 -21.66
C ALA A 19 4.01 7.54 -22.64
N GLY A 20 4.83 7.46 -23.68
CA GLY A 20 4.77 6.34 -24.64
C GLY A 20 5.10 4.98 -24.01
N ILE A 21 6.06 4.93 -23.08
CA ILE A 21 6.39 3.70 -22.34
C ILE A 21 5.23 3.28 -21.43
N LEU A 22 4.58 4.24 -20.76
CA LEU A 22 3.44 3.97 -19.89
C LEU A 22 2.26 3.37 -20.67
N GLU A 23 1.99 3.88 -21.87
CA GLU A 23 0.90 3.38 -22.74
C GLU A 23 1.21 1.99 -23.30
N SER A 24 2.44 1.77 -23.76
CA SER A 24 2.82 0.54 -24.47
C SER A 24 3.24 -0.61 -23.55
N GLN A 25 3.88 -0.32 -22.42
CA GLN A 25 4.52 -1.32 -21.55
C GLN A 25 4.03 -1.25 -20.08
N GLY A 26 3.22 -0.25 -19.73
CA GLY A 26 2.59 -0.12 -18.42
C GLY A 26 3.46 0.56 -17.36
N GLN A 27 2.88 0.69 -16.15
CA GLN A 27 3.46 1.49 -15.06
C GLN A 27 4.79 0.95 -14.53
N SER A 28 4.94 -0.37 -14.40
CA SER A 28 6.17 -0.99 -13.90
C SER A 28 7.35 -0.73 -14.84
N ALA A 29 7.13 -0.84 -16.15
CA ALA A 29 8.13 -0.55 -17.17
C ALA A 29 8.53 0.92 -17.19
N ALA A 30 7.56 1.84 -17.06
CA ALA A 30 7.84 3.27 -16.99
C ALA A 30 8.74 3.61 -15.79
N VAL A 31 8.45 3.08 -14.60
CA VAL A 31 9.29 3.29 -13.40
C VAL A 31 10.69 2.71 -13.61
N ALA A 32 10.80 1.49 -14.15
CA ALA A 32 12.09 0.87 -14.42
C ALA A 32 12.93 1.71 -15.41
N ALA A 33 12.30 2.21 -16.48
CA ALA A 33 12.96 3.06 -17.47
C ALA A 33 13.46 4.38 -16.85
N ILE A 34 12.66 5.02 -15.99
CA ILE A 34 13.09 6.21 -15.24
C ILE A 34 14.31 5.88 -14.37
N LEU A 35 14.30 4.76 -13.63
CA LEU A 35 15.44 4.38 -12.79
C LEU A 35 16.71 4.09 -13.60
N GLN A 36 16.58 3.62 -14.85
CA GLN A 36 17.72 3.42 -15.75
C GLN A 36 18.40 4.72 -16.18
N THR A 37 17.71 5.86 -16.13
CA THR A 37 18.28 7.18 -16.47
C THR A 37 19.13 7.79 -15.35
N LEU A 38 19.10 7.21 -14.14
CA LEU A 38 19.86 7.68 -13.00
C LEU A 38 21.32 7.20 -13.04
N PRO A 39 22.27 7.93 -12.41
CA PRO A 39 23.65 7.47 -12.29
C PRO A 39 23.70 6.16 -11.48
N LEU A 40 24.51 5.19 -11.94
CA LEU A 40 24.64 3.85 -11.34
C LEU A 40 23.29 3.07 -11.29
N PRO A 41 22.61 2.87 -12.42
CA PRO A 41 21.24 2.35 -12.45
C PRO A 41 21.08 0.97 -11.83
N LYS A 42 22.09 0.09 -11.97
CA LYS A 42 22.08 -1.26 -11.37
C LYS A 42 22.03 -1.21 -9.84
N LEU A 43 22.80 -0.32 -9.21
CA LEU A 43 22.84 -0.17 -7.76
C LEU A 43 21.49 0.37 -7.26
N ILE A 44 20.95 1.38 -7.93
CA ILE A 44 19.67 2.00 -7.58
C ILE A 44 18.52 1.00 -7.73
N MET A 45 18.47 0.22 -8.81
CA MET A 45 17.45 -0.82 -9.00
C MET A 45 17.48 -1.87 -7.88
N ILE A 46 18.67 -2.33 -7.48
CA ILE A 46 18.80 -3.27 -6.35
C ILE A 46 18.32 -2.61 -5.06
N ALA A 47 18.73 -1.38 -4.78
CA ALA A 47 18.32 -0.64 -3.58
C ALA A 47 16.80 -0.46 -3.52
N VAL A 48 16.17 -0.06 -4.63
CA VAL A 48 14.71 0.09 -4.72
C VAL A 48 14.00 -1.25 -4.56
N CYS A 49 14.52 -2.33 -5.13
CA CYS A 49 13.97 -3.68 -4.97
C CYS A 49 13.96 -4.10 -3.49
N VAL A 50 15.10 -3.95 -2.79
CA VAL A 50 15.21 -4.25 -1.36
C VAL A 50 14.27 -3.38 -0.54
N LEU A 51 14.18 -2.09 -0.84
CA LEU A 51 13.31 -1.15 -0.14
C LEU A 51 11.83 -1.52 -0.32
N CYS A 52 11.40 -1.82 -1.54
CA CYS A 52 10.04 -2.30 -1.82
C CYS A 52 9.72 -3.60 -1.09
N PHE A 53 10.68 -4.53 -1.02
CA PHE A 53 10.51 -5.78 -0.29
C PHE A 53 10.32 -5.56 1.21
N ILE A 54 11.18 -4.76 1.84
CA ILE A 54 11.07 -4.41 3.27
C ILE A 54 9.77 -3.66 3.54
N TYR A 55 9.43 -2.70 2.69
CA TYR A 55 8.18 -1.94 2.80
C TYR A 55 6.96 -2.85 2.76
N LEU A 56 6.92 -3.80 1.81
CA LEU A 56 5.84 -4.77 1.70
C LEU A 56 5.77 -5.67 2.93
N ALA A 57 6.91 -6.20 3.38
CA ALA A 57 6.99 -7.08 4.55
C ALA A 57 6.46 -6.38 5.81
N THR A 58 6.94 -5.17 6.11
CA THR A 58 6.49 -4.38 7.28
C THR A 58 5.01 -4.00 7.18
N THR A 59 4.52 -3.70 5.98
CA THR A 59 3.10 -3.36 5.75
C THR A 59 2.20 -4.56 6.03
N ILE A 60 2.51 -5.74 5.46
CA ILE A 60 1.73 -6.96 5.67
C ILE A 60 1.78 -7.37 7.15
N ASP A 61 2.95 -7.29 7.77
CA ASP A 61 3.15 -7.63 9.18
C ASP A 61 2.28 -6.77 10.13
N SER A 62 2.16 -5.47 9.83
CA SER A 62 1.31 -4.53 10.56
C SER A 62 -0.19 -4.80 10.32
N CYS A 63 -0.59 -5.05 9.07
CA CYS A 63 -1.99 -5.36 8.75
C CYS A 63 -2.45 -6.68 9.39
N ALA A 64 -1.61 -7.72 9.33
CA ALA A 64 -1.91 -9.01 9.95
C ALA A 64 -2.01 -8.89 11.47
N TYR A 65 -1.20 -8.04 12.10
CA TYR A 65 -1.28 -7.75 13.52
C TYR A 65 -2.63 -7.11 13.90
N VAL A 66 -3.02 -6.03 13.22
CA VAL A 66 -4.30 -5.32 13.51
C VAL A 66 -5.51 -6.22 13.32
N LEU A 67 -5.51 -7.07 12.28
CA LEU A 67 -6.59 -8.04 12.07
C LEU A 67 -6.60 -9.14 13.12
N ALA A 68 -5.43 -9.66 13.50
CA ALA A 68 -5.35 -10.66 14.56
C ALA A 68 -5.82 -10.10 15.90
N GLU A 69 -5.50 -8.84 16.21
CA GLU A 69 -6.00 -8.14 17.39
C GLU A 69 -7.52 -7.98 17.35
N THR A 70 -8.06 -7.42 16.26
CA THR A 70 -9.50 -7.14 16.10
C THR A 70 -10.36 -8.43 16.10
N THR A 71 -9.80 -9.55 15.64
CA THR A 71 -10.52 -10.84 15.55
C THR A 71 -10.36 -11.72 16.79
N THR A 72 -9.57 -11.30 17.77
CA THR A 72 -9.41 -12.03 19.03
C THR A 72 -10.37 -11.47 20.09
N LYS A 73 -11.27 -12.34 20.57
CA LYS A 73 -12.42 -11.98 21.42
C LYS A 73 -12.07 -11.46 22.82
N SER A 74 -10.87 -11.79 23.32
CA SER A 74 -10.38 -11.39 24.63
C SER A 74 -8.87 -11.25 24.55
N ILE A 75 -8.42 -10.01 24.45
CA ILE A 75 -7.02 -9.64 24.65
C ILE A 75 -7.02 -8.84 25.96
N GLY A 76 -6.28 -9.31 26.98
CA GLY A 76 -6.00 -8.46 28.14
C GLY A 76 -5.33 -7.16 27.67
N ARG A 77 -5.49 -6.05 28.40
CA ARG A 77 -5.03 -4.68 28.00
C ARG A 77 -3.54 -4.55 27.61
N LYS A 78 -2.74 -5.62 27.73
CA LYS A 78 -1.31 -5.73 27.39
C LYS A 78 -0.92 -7.08 26.73
N GLU A 79 -1.88 -7.88 26.29
CA GLU A 79 -1.58 -9.18 25.68
C GLU A 79 -1.47 -9.06 24.17
N GLU A 80 -0.49 -9.73 23.57
CA GLU A 80 -0.35 -9.79 22.13
C GLU A 80 -1.30 -10.85 21.54
N PRO A 81 -1.91 -10.62 20.36
CA PRO A 81 -2.68 -11.64 19.68
C PRO A 81 -1.82 -12.89 19.42
N ALA A 82 -2.43 -14.07 19.55
CA ALA A 82 -1.73 -15.34 19.39
C ALA A 82 -0.98 -15.40 18.05
N ARG A 83 0.31 -15.77 18.09
CA ARG A 83 1.20 -15.80 16.91
C ARG A 83 0.62 -16.60 15.75
N TRP A 84 -0.12 -17.67 16.03
CA TRP A 84 -0.79 -18.46 14.99
C TRP A 84 -1.86 -17.68 14.22
N ASN A 85 -2.67 -16.87 14.92
CA ASN A 85 -3.70 -16.03 14.28
C ASN A 85 -3.05 -15.02 13.32
N ARG A 86 -1.92 -14.42 13.73
CA ARG A 86 -1.15 -13.51 12.87
C ARG A 86 -0.65 -14.19 11.60
N ILE A 87 -0.13 -15.42 11.71
CA ILE A 87 0.33 -16.19 10.56
C ILE A 87 -0.83 -16.53 9.62
N CYS A 88 -2.00 -16.91 10.15
CA CYS A 88 -3.20 -17.16 9.34
C CYS A 88 -3.58 -15.93 8.50
N TRP A 89 -3.61 -14.74 9.10
CA TRP A 89 -3.92 -13.50 8.38
C TRP A 89 -2.85 -13.12 7.35
N ALA A 90 -1.57 -13.31 7.66
CA ALA A 90 -0.49 -13.09 6.70
C ALA A 90 -0.61 -14.02 5.46
N LEU A 91 -0.97 -15.30 5.66
CA LEU A 91 -1.22 -16.24 4.57
C LEU A 91 -2.43 -15.84 3.74
N ILE A 92 -3.51 -15.36 4.36
CA ILE A 92 -4.69 -14.85 3.65
C ILE A 92 -4.32 -13.66 2.77
N PHE A 93 -3.49 -12.72 3.25
CA PHE A 93 -3.01 -11.60 2.44
C PHE A 93 -2.17 -12.06 1.25
N CYS A 94 -1.31 -13.06 1.43
CA CYS A 94 -0.53 -13.64 0.35
C CYS A 94 -1.45 -14.29 -0.72
N ALA A 95 -2.43 -15.07 -0.29
CA ALA A 95 -3.42 -15.70 -1.17
C ALA A 95 -4.27 -14.65 -1.91
N LEU A 96 -4.70 -13.60 -1.22
CA LEU A 96 -5.48 -12.50 -1.80
C LEU A 96 -4.65 -11.73 -2.83
N SER A 97 -3.40 -11.40 -2.50
CA SER A 97 -2.48 -10.73 -3.43
C SER A 97 -2.24 -11.56 -4.69
N ALA A 98 -1.97 -12.87 -4.55
CA ALA A 98 -1.82 -13.78 -5.68
C ALA A 98 -3.11 -13.89 -6.51
N GLY A 99 -4.26 -14.01 -5.86
CA GLY A 99 -5.56 -14.09 -6.53
C GLY A 99 -5.88 -12.83 -7.35
N LEU A 100 -5.67 -11.64 -6.79
CA LEU A 100 -5.90 -10.38 -7.50
C LEU A 100 -4.93 -10.21 -8.69
N MET A 101 -3.69 -10.67 -8.53
CA MET A 101 -2.70 -10.63 -9.60
C MET A 101 -3.13 -11.47 -10.82
N ILE A 102 -3.81 -12.60 -10.60
CA ILE A 102 -4.32 -13.46 -11.68
C ILE A 102 -5.55 -12.86 -12.37
N ILE A 103 -6.47 -12.24 -11.62
CA ILE A 103 -7.77 -11.80 -12.15
C ILE A 103 -7.66 -10.55 -13.03
N GLY A 104 -6.79 -9.61 -12.66
CA GLY A 104 -6.68 -8.34 -13.40
C GLY A 104 -5.57 -7.41 -12.93
N GLY A 105 -4.66 -7.92 -12.09
CA GLY A 105 -3.49 -7.17 -11.62
C GLY A 105 -3.87 -5.84 -10.96
N LEU A 106 -3.23 -4.77 -11.44
CA LEU A 106 -3.39 -3.43 -10.89
C LEU A 106 -4.83 -2.91 -10.96
N GLN A 107 -5.53 -3.14 -12.08
CA GLN A 107 -6.88 -2.62 -12.26
C GLN A 107 -7.86 -3.29 -11.29
N ALA A 108 -7.72 -4.60 -11.09
CA ALA A 108 -8.49 -5.34 -10.09
C ALA A 108 -8.25 -4.79 -8.67
N ILE A 109 -6.98 -4.54 -8.31
CA ILE A 109 -6.62 -3.95 -7.00
C ILE A 109 -7.26 -2.57 -6.82
N GLN A 110 -7.24 -1.71 -7.84
CA GLN A 110 -7.85 -0.39 -7.78
C GLN A 110 -9.37 -0.47 -7.58
N SER A 111 -10.06 -1.32 -8.35
CA SER A 111 -11.50 -1.51 -8.22
C SER A 111 -11.91 -2.03 -6.85
N VAL A 112 -11.23 -3.08 -6.35
CA VAL A 112 -11.49 -3.63 -5.01
C VAL A 112 -11.25 -2.56 -3.93
N SER A 113 -10.20 -1.76 -4.06
CA SER A 113 -9.89 -0.68 -3.13
C SER A 113 -11.00 0.38 -3.09
N ILE A 114 -11.56 0.77 -4.23
CA ILE A 114 -12.67 1.73 -4.30
C ILE A 114 -13.92 1.17 -3.63
N ILE A 115 -14.28 -0.09 -3.93
CA ILE A 115 -15.45 -0.75 -3.35
C ILE A 115 -15.31 -0.89 -1.84
N ALA A 116 -14.12 -1.25 -1.34
CA ALA A 116 -13.84 -1.37 0.09
C ALA A 116 -13.80 -0.01 0.81
N ALA A 117 -13.31 1.05 0.17
CA ALA A 117 -13.21 2.38 0.75
C ALA A 117 -14.58 3.05 0.95
N LEU A 118 -15.53 2.81 0.04
CA LEU A 118 -16.85 3.45 0.07
C LEU A 118 -17.60 3.30 1.42
N PRO A 119 -17.79 2.09 1.99
CA PRO A 119 -18.44 1.94 3.29
C PRO A 119 -17.58 2.50 4.44
N LEU A 120 -16.25 2.43 4.32
CA LEU A 120 -15.33 2.92 5.35
C LEU A 120 -15.43 4.44 5.53
N ILE A 121 -15.77 5.20 4.47
CA ILE A 121 -16.04 6.63 4.57
C ILE A 121 -17.18 6.91 5.57
N GLY A 122 -18.25 6.12 5.54
CA GLY A 122 -19.35 6.26 6.50
C GLY A 122 -18.90 6.02 7.95
N VAL A 123 -18.05 5.00 8.16
CA VAL A 123 -17.45 4.71 9.48
C VAL A 123 -16.55 5.87 9.93
N MET A 124 -15.75 6.43 9.03
CA MET A 124 -14.89 7.58 9.34
C MET A 124 -15.70 8.81 9.79
N PHE A 125 -16.82 9.11 9.13
CA PHE A 125 -17.73 10.17 9.59
C PHE A 125 -18.27 9.92 10.99
N LEU A 126 -18.71 8.69 11.29
CA LEU A 126 -19.18 8.34 12.64
C LEU A 126 -18.07 8.46 13.69
N LEU A 127 -16.83 8.07 13.36
CA LEU A 127 -15.70 8.23 14.27
C LEU A 127 -15.38 9.70 14.55
N ILE A 128 -15.42 10.56 13.53
CA ILE A 128 -15.23 12.01 13.70
C ILE A 128 -16.29 12.57 14.67
N LEU A 129 -17.57 12.24 14.46
CA LEU A 129 -18.65 12.69 15.34
C LEU A 129 -18.48 12.17 16.78
N SER A 130 -18.07 10.90 16.92
CA SER A 130 -17.82 10.29 18.23
C SER A 130 -16.65 10.95 18.96
N VAL A 131 -15.57 11.30 18.25
CA VAL A 131 -14.40 11.97 18.83
C VAL A 131 -14.76 13.40 19.24
N ILE A 132 -15.49 14.16 18.42
CA ILE A 132 -15.95 15.51 18.77
C ILE A 132 -16.84 15.46 20.01
N LYS A 133 -17.79 14.52 20.07
CA LYS A 133 -18.65 14.34 21.24
C LYS A 133 -17.82 14.02 22.49
N MET A 134 -16.86 13.10 22.40
CA MET A 134 -16.00 12.71 23.51
C MET A 134 -15.11 13.87 23.99
N LEU A 135 -14.66 14.76 23.09
CA LEU A 135 -13.88 15.94 23.45
C LEU A 135 -14.76 16.97 24.17
N ASN A 136 -15.95 17.25 23.67
CA ASN A 136 -16.87 18.19 24.30
C ASN A 136 -17.33 17.70 25.69
N GLU A 137 -17.56 16.39 25.87
CA GLU A 137 -17.88 15.79 27.18
C GLU A 137 -16.70 15.81 28.18
N ARG A 138 -15.46 16.10 27.73
CA ARG A 138 -14.28 16.22 28.60
C ARG A 138 -13.94 17.67 28.94
N GLU A 139 -14.53 18.64 28.25
CA GLU A 139 -14.34 20.08 28.51
C GLU A 139 -15.38 20.65 29.49
N GLU A 140 -16.48 19.94 29.75
CA GLU A 140 -17.46 20.20 30.84
C GLU A 140 -17.11 19.44 32.13
#